data_AF-A0A4Q4VW24-F1
#
_entry.id   AF-A0A4Q4VW24-F1
#
_cell.length_a   1.000
_cell.length_b   1.000
_cell.length_c   1.000
_cell.angle_alpha   90.00
_cell.angle_beta   90.00
_cell.angle_gamma   90.00
#
_symmetry.space_group_name_H-M   'P 1'
#
loop_
_entity.id
_entity.type
_entity.pdbx_description
1 polymer ?
#
loop_
_entity_poly.entity_id
_entity_poly.type
_entity_poly.pdbx_seq_one_letter_code
_entity_poly.pdbx_strand_id
1 'polypeptide(L)'
;MDSPPTYTDTPLAVLHTPQFETGETGLFPNINKAAGWADLMNTAVDEHATFHGGMERMKAYLEKERANLQAAELIAILDSFKDAFTTERPINILGIADVAGKKQVNLSFVFNILPVFLLNMDTADFEHGMWHEVFPPFKGAAKWVLTKAVPAWHSGRWRFAACSLEGKAKRLAV
;
A
#
# COMPACT_ATOMS: atom_id res chain seq x y z
N MET A 1 15.99 -51.08 -5.23
CA MET A 1 16.95 -49.97 -5.35
C MET A 1 16.31 -48.80 -4.63
N ASP A 2 16.62 -48.63 -3.35
CA ASP A 2 16.11 -47.52 -2.53
C ASP A 2 16.97 -46.29 -2.80
N SER A 3 16.37 -45.24 -3.32
CA SER A 3 17.04 -43.94 -3.45
C SER A 3 17.33 -43.37 -2.05
N PRO A 4 18.54 -42.87 -1.78
CA PRO A 4 18.88 -42.30 -0.48
C PRO A 4 18.07 -41.01 -0.23
N PRO A 5 17.75 -40.67 1.03
CA PRO A 5 17.02 -39.46 1.36
C PRO A 5 17.81 -38.21 0.92
N THR A 6 17.14 -37.33 0.18
CA THR A 6 17.69 -36.11 -0.44
C THR A 6 18.05 -34.98 0.53
N TYR A 7 18.00 -35.23 1.84
CA TYR A 7 18.31 -34.24 2.86
C TYR A 7 19.62 -34.61 3.56
N THR A 8 20.73 -34.36 2.88
CA THR A 8 22.07 -34.35 3.48
C THR A 8 22.29 -33.02 4.20
N ASP A 9 22.29 -33.08 5.53
CA ASP A 9 23.13 -32.40 6.55
C ASP A 9 23.81 -31.05 6.26
N THR A 10 23.28 -30.23 5.36
CA THR A 10 23.74 -28.85 5.24
C THR A 10 22.95 -28.06 6.28
N PRO A 11 23.57 -27.46 7.32
CA PRO A 11 22.84 -26.53 8.16
C PRO A 11 22.26 -25.48 7.23
N LEU A 12 20.94 -25.28 7.27
CA LEU A 12 20.28 -24.18 6.58
C LEU A 12 21.09 -22.93 6.93
N ALA A 13 21.88 -22.44 5.97
CA ALA A 13 22.51 -21.15 6.13
C ALA A 13 21.35 -20.19 6.39
N VAL A 14 21.35 -19.53 7.55
CA VAL A 14 20.37 -18.50 7.85
C VAL A 14 20.46 -17.53 6.68
N LEU A 15 19.43 -17.54 5.83
CA LEU A 15 19.36 -16.68 4.68
C LEU A 15 19.39 -15.27 5.25
N HIS A 16 20.52 -14.58 5.09
CA HIS A 16 20.58 -13.17 5.39
C HIS A 16 19.55 -12.51 4.48
N THR A 17 18.46 -12.04 5.07
CA THR A 17 17.35 -11.41 4.36
C THR A 17 17.53 -9.89 4.41
N PRO A 18 18.27 -9.28 3.46
CA PRO A 18 18.53 -7.84 3.44
C PRO A 18 17.25 -6.99 3.36
N GLN A 19 16.12 -7.62 2.99
CA GLN A 19 14.80 -7.00 2.90
C GLN A 19 14.30 -6.46 4.24
N PHE A 20 14.77 -7.01 5.37
CA PHE A 20 14.43 -6.58 6.72
C PHE A 20 15.27 -5.39 7.22
N GLU A 21 16.59 -5.40 6.97
CA GLU A 21 17.49 -4.27 7.31
C GLU A 21 17.20 -3.01 6.46
N THR A 22 16.80 -3.22 5.20
CA THR A 22 16.38 -2.14 4.29
C THR A 22 15.07 -1.49 4.74
N GLY A 23 14.25 -2.22 5.50
CA GLY A 23 13.03 -1.72 6.12
C GLY A 23 13.32 -0.54 7.05
N GLU A 24 14.13 -0.76 8.08
CA GLU A 24 14.40 0.22 9.14
C GLU A 24 15.29 1.39 8.70
N THR A 25 16.26 1.13 7.80
CA THR A 25 17.25 2.14 7.36
C THR A 25 16.82 2.90 6.12
N GLY A 26 15.83 2.40 5.36
CA GLY A 26 15.41 2.98 4.09
C GLY A 26 13.90 3.19 4.01
N LEU A 27 13.13 2.11 4.03
CA LEU A 27 11.69 2.16 3.75
C LEU A 27 10.91 2.93 4.83
N PHE A 28 11.13 2.61 6.11
CA PHE A 28 10.37 3.17 7.23
C PHE A 28 10.62 4.66 7.42
N PRO A 29 11.87 5.18 7.38
CA PRO A 29 12.13 6.61 7.45
C PRO A 29 11.51 7.37 6.27
N ASN A 30 11.51 6.78 5.07
CA ASN A 30 10.90 7.38 3.88
C ASN A 30 9.37 7.42 3.96
N ILE A 31 8.74 6.39 4.55
CA ILE A 31 7.29 6.39 4.84
C ILE A 31 6.97 7.47 5.87
N ASN A 32 7.70 7.54 6.98
CA ASN A 32 7.54 8.58 7.99
C ASN A 32 7.67 10.00 7.39
N LYS A 33 8.69 10.21 6.55
CA LYS A 33 8.91 11.49 5.83
C LYS A 33 7.82 11.80 4.81
N ALA A 34 7.33 10.79 4.08
CA ALA A 34 6.26 10.97 3.10
C ALA A 34 4.93 11.33 3.78
N ALA A 35 4.59 10.64 4.86
CA ALA A 35 3.40 10.85 5.68
C ALA A 35 3.50 12.09 6.59
N GLY A 36 4.71 12.60 6.84
CA GLY A 36 4.95 13.74 7.73
C GLY A 36 4.85 13.39 9.22
N TRP A 37 4.85 12.10 9.57
CA TRP A 37 4.72 11.61 10.94
C TRP A 37 6.00 10.86 11.32
N ALA A 38 6.72 11.36 12.34
CA ALA A 38 8.03 10.84 12.71
C ALA A 38 7.99 9.41 13.26
N ASP A 39 6.87 9.02 13.89
CA ASP A 39 6.77 7.78 14.68
C ASP A 39 5.85 6.72 14.06
N LEU A 40 5.35 6.95 12.83
CA LEU A 40 4.36 6.08 12.19
C LEU A 40 4.84 4.61 12.09
N MET A 41 6.13 4.39 11.91
CA MET A 41 6.73 3.05 11.79
C MET A 41 7.41 2.55 13.07
N ASN A 42 7.41 3.28 14.19
CA ASN A 42 8.15 2.87 15.40
C ASN A 42 7.65 1.54 15.97
N THR A 43 6.33 1.31 15.94
CA THR A 43 5.76 0.02 16.35
C THR A 43 6.27 -1.13 15.47
N ALA A 44 6.39 -0.92 14.16
CA ALA A 44 6.91 -1.94 13.26
C ALA A 44 8.41 -2.23 13.53
N VAL A 45 9.18 -1.23 13.94
CA VAL A 45 10.58 -1.38 14.38
C VAL A 45 10.65 -2.19 15.68
N ASP A 46 9.81 -1.88 16.67
CA ASP A 46 9.79 -2.59 17.96
C ASP A 46 9.34 -4.05 17.81
N GLU A 47 8.33 -4.31 16.98
CA GLU A 47 7.85 -5.67 16.63
C GLU A 47 8.97 -6.47 15.94
N HIS A 48 9.65 -5.85 14.98
CA HIS A 48 10.77 -6.45 14.27
C HIS A 48 11.93 -6.79 15.22
N ALA A 49 12.31 -5.88 16.13
CA ALA A 49 13.33 -6.12 17.15
C ALA A 49 12.94 -7.28 18.09
N THR A 50 11.67 -7.34 18.51
CA THR A 50 11.13 -8.41 19.36
C THR A 50 11.20 -9.77 18.68
N PHE A 51 10.84 -9.82 17.39
CA PHE A 51 10.93 -11.02 16.56
C PHE A 51 12.38 -11.50 16.41
N HIS A 52 13.31 -10.63 16.05
CA HIS A 52 14.72 -10.97 15.89
C HIS A 52 15.34 -11.48 17.19
N GLY A 53 15.08 -10.79 18.31
CA GLY A 53 15.54 -11.25 19.62
C GLY A 53 14.98 -12.63 19.98
N GLY A 54 13.74 -12.93 19.61
CA GLY A 54 13.13 -14.25 19.77
C GLY A 54 13.79 -15.34 18.93
N MET A 55 14.07 -15.05 17.66
CA MET A 55 14.74 -15.96 16.72
C MET A 55 16.17 -16.28 17.15
N GLU A 56 16.93 -15.29 17.64
CA GLU A 56 18.28 -15.53 18.17
C GLU A 56 18.26 -16.42 19.43
N ARG A 57 17.28 -16.21 20.33
CA ARG A 57 17.09 -17.10 21.49
C ARG A 57 16.75 -18.53 21.06
N MET A 58 15.88 -18.68 20.06
CA MET A 58 15.52 -19.98 19.52
C MET A 58 16.72 -20.68 18.88
N LYS A 59 17.50 -19.97 18.06
CA LYS A 59 18.73 -20.49 17.46
C LYS A 59 19.72 -20.95 18.52
N ALA A 60 20.03 -20.10 19.52
CA ALA A 60 20.97 -20.42 20.59
C ALA A 60 20.53 -21.67 21.39
N TYR A 61 19.23 -21.80 21.65
CA TYR A 61 18.69 -22.99 22.31
C TYR A 61 18.86 -24.26 21.47
N LEU A 62 18.52 -24.21 20.18
CA LEU A 62 18.63 -25.35 19.26
C LEU A 62 20.09 -25.78 19.04
N GLU A 63 21.02 -24.84 19.00
CA GLU A 63 22.46 -25.14 18.90
C GLU A 63 23.00 -25.80 20.18
N LYS A 64 22.54 -25.34 21.35
CA LYS A 64 22.99 -25.86 22.65
C LYS A 64 22.38 -27.24 22.98
N GLU A 65 21.08 -27.39 22.84
CA GLU A 65 20.32 -28.56 23.32
C GLU A 65 20.01 -29.57 22.20
N ARG A 66 20.81 -29.58 21.12
CA ARG A 66 20.61 -30.41 19.91
C ARG A 66 20.35 -31.91 20.19
N ALA A 67 20.92 -32.44 21.28
CA ALA A 67 20.78 -33.85 21.66
C ALA A 67 19.68 -34.12 22.70
N ASN A 68 19.27 -33.12 23.49
CA ASN A 68 18.36 -33.27 24.64
C ASN A 68 17.26 -32.18 24.62
N LEU A 69 16.59 -32.07 23.47
CA LEU A 69 15.66 -31.00 23.20
C LEU A 69 14.42 -31.10 24.09
N GLN A 70 14.18 -30.07 24.91
CA GLN A 70 12.96 -29.94 25.73
C GLN A 70 11.90 -29.14 24.97
N ALA A 71 10.78 -29.79 24.65
CA ALA A 71 9.69 -29.13 23.94
C ALA A 71 9.10 -27.94 24.72
N ALA A 72 9.02 -28.03 26.05
CA ALA A 72 8.47 -26.99 26.90
C ALA A 72 9.28 -25.67 26.82
N GLU A 73 10.61 -25.75 26.80
CA GLU A 73 11.47 -24.56 26.68
C GLU A 73 11.40 -23.96 25.28
N LEU A 74 11.33 -24.79 24.23
CA LEU A 74 11.12 -24.30 22.87
C LEU A 74 9.78 -23.57 22.72
N ILE A 75 8.70 -24.13 23.29
CA ILE A 75 7.38 -23.49 23.31
C ILE A 75 7.44 -22.17 24.08
N ALA A 76 8.11 -22.12 25.23
CA ALA A 76 8.28 -20.87 25.99
C ALA A 76 9.05 -19.80 25.20
N ILE A 77 10.08 -20.21 24.45
CA ILE A 77 10.81 -19.31 23.55
C ILE A 77 9.89 -18.79 22.44
N LEU A 78 9.13 -19.66 21.79
CA LEU A 78 8.15 -19.27 20.75
C LEU A 78 7.08 -18.33 21.32
N ASP A 79 6.54 -18.63 22.50
CA ASP A 79 5.57 -17.80 23.19
C ASP A 79 6.13 -16.40 23.52
N SER A 80 7.44 -16.27 23.74
CA SER A 80 8.07 -14.98 24.08
C SER A 80 8.05 -13.95 22.95
N PHE A 81 7.83 -14.36 21.70
CA PHE A 81 7.80 -13.47 20.55
C PHE A 81 6.64 -13.75 19.59
N LYS A 82 5.77 -14.72 19.88
CA LYS A 82 4.62 -15.04 19.01
C LYS A 82 3.71 -13.84 18.78
N ASP A 83 3.61 -12.96 19.78
CA ASP A 83 2.70 -11.82 19.72
C ASP A 83 3.19 -10.76 18.72
N ALA A 84 4.49 -10.76 18.38
CA ALA A 84 5.02 -9.96 17.27
C ALA A 84 4.48 -10.41 15.89
N PHE A 85 3.89 -11.61 15.79
CA PHE A 85 3.17 -12.07 14.60
C PHE A 85 1.67 -11.81 14.67
N THR A 86 1.10 -11.62 15.86
CA THR A 86 -0.34 -11.39 16.02
C THR A 86 -0.60 -9.90 15.93
N THR A 87 -1.13 -9.51 14.77
CA THR A 87 -1.33 -8.14 14.35
C THR A 87 -2.43 -7.47 15.19
N GLU A 88 -2.09 -6.93 16.37
CA GLU A 88 -3.03 -6.07 17.11
C GLU A 88 -3.22 -4.72 16.40
N ARG A 89 -2.30 -4.32 15.51
CA ARG A 89 -2.38 -3.07 14.74
C ARG A 89 -1.85 -3.25 13.32
N PRO A 90 -2.67 -3.72 12.36
CA PRO A 90 -2.25 -3.75 10.96
C PRO A 90 -1.84 -2.35 10.51
N ILE A 91 -0.77 -2.26 9.71
CA ILE A 91 -0.35 -1.03 9.04
C ILE A 91 -1.60 -0.37 8.46
N ASN A 92 -1.89 0.87 8.89
CA ASN A 92 -3.09 1.57 8.47
C ASN A 92 -2.91 2.09 7.04
N ILE A 93 -2.99 1.18 6.06
CA ILE A 93 -2.82 1.46 4.63
C ILE A 93 -3.81 2.54 4.18
N LEU A 94 -5.03 2.54 4.72
CA LEU A 94 -6.06 3.55 4.42
C LEU A 94 -5.65 4.93 4.92
N GLY A 95 -5.09 5.04 6.12
CA GLY A 95 -4.55 6.28 6.67
C GLY A 95 -3.35 6.79 5.87
N ILE A 96 -2.45 5.89 5.47
CA ILE A 96 -1.31 6.24 4.60
C ILE A 96 -1.79 6.74 3.24
N ALA A 97 -2.75 6.06 2.63
CA ALA A 97 -3.33 6.44 1.34
C ALA A 97 -4.04 7.79 1.40
N ASP A 98 -4.78 8.08 2.49
CA ASP A 98 -5.44 9.37 2.70
C ASP A 98 -4.41 10.52 2.82
N VAL A 99 -3.36 10.33 3.63
CA VAL A 99 -2.30 11.34 3.82
C VAL A 99 -1.52 11.56 2.52
N ALA A 100 -1.12 10.49 1.83
CA ALA A 100 -0.41 10.57 0.55
C ALA A 100 -1.29 11.22 -0.53
N GLY A 101 -2.57 10.84 -0.61
CA GLY A 101 -3.55 11.39 -1.53
C GLY A 101 -3.74 12.90 -1.34
N LYS A 102 -3.93 13.36 -0.09
CA LYS A 102 -4.07 14.80 0.22
C LYS A 102 -2.86 15.63 -0.20
N LYS A 103 -1.65 15.08 -0.09
CA LYS A 103 -0.42 15.76 -0.51
C LYS A 103 -0.30 15.88 -2.03
N GLN A 104 -0.90 14.94 -2.76
CA GLN A 104 -0.87 14.90 -4.22
C GLN A 104 -1.96 15.79 -4.86
N VAL A 105 -3.06 16.03 -4.16
CA VAL A 105 -4.13 16.95 -4.59
C VAL A 105 -3.71 18.41 -4.38
N ASN A 106 -3.00 18.96 -5.36
CA ASN A 106 -2.70 20.39 -5.44
C ASN A 106 -3.57 21.09 -6.50
N LEU A 107 -3.54 22.43 -6.52
CA LEU A 107 -4.36 23.23 -7.43
C LEU A 107 -4.04 22.95 -8.92
N SER A 108 -2.78 22.66 -9.24
CA SER A 108 -2.36 22.30 -10.60
C SER A 108 -2.96 20.95 -11.03
N PHE A 109 -2.98 19.96 -10.14
CA PHE A 109 -3.65 18.68 -10.37
C PHE A 109 -5.15 18.88 -10.63
N VAL A 110 -5.83 19.70 -9.81
CA VAL A 110 -7.26 19.97 -9.94
C VAL A 110 -7.62 20.63 -11.27
N PHE A 111 -6.79 21.53 -11.80
CA PHE A 111 -7.12 22.25 -13.04
C PHE A 111 -6.57 21.62 -14.32
N ASN A 112 -5.48 20.85 -14.25
CA ASN A 112 -4.83 20.30 -15.44
C ASN A 112 -5.05 18.79 -15.61
N ILE A 113 -5.16 18.06 -14.50
CA ILE A 113 -5.22 16.59 -14.53
C ILE A 113 -6.64 16.08 -14.31
N LEU A 114 -7.32 16.58 -13.28
CA LEU A 114 -8.66 16.15 -12.93
C LEU A 114 -9.69 16.28 -14.09
N PRO A 115 -9.69 17.35 -14.90
CA PRO A 115 -10.61 17.45 -16.04
C PRO A 115 -10.37 16.38 -17.11
N VAL A 116 -9.16 15.83 -17.24
CA VAL A 116 -8.89 14.69 -18.14
C VAL A 116 -9.72 13.49 -17.73
N PHE A 117 -9.73 13.14 -16.44
CA PHE A 117 -10.52 12.02 -15.95
C PHE A 117 -12.02 12.29 -16.11
N LEU A 118 -12.47 13.49 -15.74
CA LEU A 118 -13.90 13.82 -15.77
C LEU A 118 -14.48 13.85 -17.19
N LEU A 119 -13.72 14.33 -18.16
CA LEU A 119 -14.17 14.43 -19.55
C LEU A 119 -14.02 13.13 -20.35
N ASN A 120 -13.37 12.11 -19.79
CA ASN A 120 -13.19 10.81 -20.44
C ASN A 120 -13.93 9.67 -19.74
N MET A 121 -14.76 9.99 -18.74
CA MET A 121 -15.52 9.02 -17.99
C MET A 121 -17.01 9.12 -18.36
N ASP A 122 -17.55 8.01 -18.84
CA ASP A 122 -18.98 7.87 -19.07
C ASP A 122 -19.65 7.65 -17.72
N THR A 123 -20.46 8.62 -17.30
CA THR A 123 -21.20 8.57 -16.04
C THR A 123 -22.70 8.43 -16.28
N ALA A 124 -23.15 8.75 -17.50
CA ALA A 124 -24.56 8.82 -17.85
C ALA A 124 -25.10 7.47 -18.33
N ASP A 125 -24.31 6.74 -19.11
CA ASP A 125 -24.75 5.51 -19.77
C ASP A 125 -24.04 4.28 -19.16
N PHE A 126 -22.82 4.44 -18.64
CA PHE A 126 -22.08 3.37 -17.97
C PHE A 126 -22.82 2.85 -16.72
N GLU A 127 -22.89 1.52 -16.58
CA GLU A 127 -23.61 0.83 -15.50
C GLU A 127 -25.03 1.38 -15.25
N HIS A 128 -25.77 1.63 -16.33
CA HIS A 128 -27.14 2.17 -16.30
C HIS A 128 -27.25 3.56 -15.63
N GLY A 129 -26.18 4.35 -15.70
CA GLY A 129 -26.15 5.72 -15.19
C GLY A 129 -26.03 5.81 -13.66
N MET A 130 -25.66 4.72 -12.99
CA MET A 130 -25.51 4.71 -11.52
C MET A 130 -24.47 5.72 -11.01
N TRP A 131 -23.58 6.20 -11.87
CA TRP A 131 -22.50 7.12 -11.52
C TRP A 131 -22.81 8.61 -11.79
N HIS A 132 -23.83 8.95 -12.58
CA HIS A 132 -24.09 10.31 -13.11
C HIS A 132 -24.12 11.43 -12.05
N GLU A 133 -24.67 11.12 -10.88
CA GLU A 133 -24.76 12.05 -9.75
C GLU A 133 -24.01 11.58 -8.50
N VAL A 134 -23.39 10.40 -8.57
CA VAL A 134 -22.62 9.82 -7.46
C VAL A 134 -21.15 10.18 -7.60
N PHE A 135 -20.61 10.17 -8.82
CA PHE A 135 -19.20 10.40 -9.08
C PHE A 135 -18.99 11.31 -10.31
N PRO A 136 -18.10 12.32 -10.25
CA PRO A 136 -17.34 12.72 -9.07
C PRO A 136 -18.23 13.42 -8.02
N PRO A 137 -17.91 13.35 -6.72
CA PRO A 137 -18.72 13.94 -5.64
C PRO A 137 -18.62 15.48 -5.56
N PHE A 138 -18.41 16.16 -6.69
CA PHE A 138 -18.43 17.61 -6.78
C PHE A 138 -19.86 18.08 -6.98
N LYS A 139 -20.30 19.07 -6.18
CA LYS A 139 -21.65 19.64 -6.27
C LYS A 139 -21.61 21.08 -6.79
N GLY A 140 -22.67 21.48 -7.48
CA GLY A 140 -22.91 22.87 -7.89
C GLY A 140 -21.76 23.49 -8.67
N ALA A 141 -21.27 24.63 -8.18
CA ALA A 141 -20.26 25.44 -8.86
C ALA A 141 -18.94 24.68 -9.16
N ALA A 142 -18.51 23.79 -8.27
CA ALA A 142 -17.26 23.03 -8.46
C ALA A 142 -17.35 22.07 -9.66
N LYS A 143 -18.46 21.31 -9.77
CA LYS A 143 -18.73 20.43 -10.92
C LYS A 143 -18.78 21.26 -12.21
N TRP A 144 -19.48 22.39 -12.17
CA TRP A 144 -19.60 23.28 -13.32
C TRP A 144 -18.24 23.86 -13.77
N VAL A 145 -17.39 24.31 -12.84
CA VAL A 145 -16.06 24.83 -13.19
C VAL A 145 -15.21 23.76 -13.86
N LEU A 146 -15.14 22.55 -13.30
CA LEU A 146 -14.29 21.48 -13.80
C LEU A 146 -14.79 20.86 -15.12
N THR A 147 -16.11 20.76 -15.30
CA THR A 147 -16.71 20.11 -16.47
C THR A 147 -17.12 21.08 -17.57
N LYS A 148 -17.28 22.37 -17.29
CA LYS A 148 -17.75 23.38 -18.27
C LYS A 148 -16.76 24.52 -18.47
N ALA A 149 -16.31 25.17 -17.39
CA ALA A 149 -15.49 26.39 -17.51
C ALA A 149 -14.04 26.11 -17.96
N VAL A 150 -13.35 25.17 -17.28
CA VAL A 150 -11.97 24.77 -17.63
C VAL A 150 -11.91 24.19 -19.04
N PRO A 151 -12.86 23.34 -19.47
CA PRO A 151 -12.85 22.80 -20.81
C PRO A 151 -13.17 23.83 -21.89
N ALA A 152 -14.04 24.81 -21.60
CA ALA A 152 -14.32 25.91 -22.52
C ALA A 152 -13.10 26.82 -22.74
N TRP A 153 -12.36 27.15 -21.66
CA TRP A 153 -11.13 27.94 -21.75
C TRP A 153 -10.06 27.26 -22.61
N HIS A 154 -9.98 25.93 -22.54
CA HIS A 154 -9.01 25.12 -23.29
C HIS A 154 -9.67 24.29 -24.39
N SER A 155 -10.69 24.81 -25.06
CA SER A 155 -11.57 24.07 -25.99
C SER A 155 -10.82 23.26 -27.06
N GLY A 156 -9.69 23.77 -27.58
CA GLY A 156 -8.84 23.05 -28.53
C GLY A 156 -8.24 21.74 -27.98
N ARG A 157 -7.89 21.69 -26.69
CA ARG A 157 -7.32 20.51 -26.02
C ARG A 157 -8.37 19.41 -25.79
N TRP A 158 -9.63 19.80 -25.63
CA TRP A 158 -10.71 18.90 -25.21
C TRP A 158 -11.63 18.45 -26.35
N ARG A 159 -11.36 18.84 -27.59
CA ARG A 159 -12.13 18.38 -28.76
C ARG A 159 -12.12 16.84 -28.92
N PHE A 160 -11.07 16.19 -28.43
CA PHE A 160 -10.87 14.74 -28.44
C PHE A 160 -11.31 14.02 -27.15
N ALA A 161 -11.94 14.73 -26.21
CA ALA A 161 -12.49 14.09 -25.02
C ALA A 161 -13.51 13.00 -25.41
N ALA A 162 -13.40 11.83 -24.78
CA ALA A 162 -14.24 10.68 -25.06
C ALA A 162 -15.70 10.89 -24.67
N CYS A 163 -15.96 11.75 -23.68
CA CYS A 163 -17.30 12.06 -23.20
C CYS A 163 -17.66 13.53 -23.39
N SER A 164 -18.96 13.76 -23.49
CA SER A 164 -19.58 15.08 -23.42
C SER A 164 -19.45 15.68 -22.02
N LEU A 165 -19.75 16.96 -21.92
CA LEU A 165 -19.72 17.69 -20.66
C LEU A 165 -20.82 17.25 -19.67
N GLU A 166 -21.79 16.47 -20.16
CA GLU A 166 -22.86 15.78 -19.42
C GLU A 166 -22.45 14.35 -19.04
N GLY A 167 -21.21 13.92 -19.37
CA GLY A 167 -20.73 12.59 -19.03
C GLY A 167 -21.30 11.46 -19.88
N LYS A 168 -21.87 11.76 -21.07
CA LYS A 168 -22.26 10.77 -22.08
C LYS A 168 -21.14 10.50 -23.06
N ALA A 169 -20.96 9.26 -23.49
CA ALA A 169 -20.01 8.91 -24.54
C ALA A 169 -20.27 9.71 -25.83
N LYS A 170 -19.20 10.30 -26.38
CA LYS A 170 -19.23 11.05 -27.63
C LYS A 170 -18.66 10.19 -28.76
N ARG A 171 -19.31 10.21 -29.92
CA ARG A 171 -18.69 9.69 -31.15
C ARG A 171 -17.55 10.63 -31.55
N LEU A 172 -16.32 10.15 -31.44
CA LEU A 172 -15.14 10.90 -31.84
C LEU A 172 -15.18 11.12 -33.36
N ALA A 173 -14.89 12.35 -33.79
CA ALA A 173 -14.76 12.67 -35.20
C ALA A 173 -13.51 11.95 -35.72
N VAL A 174 -13.69 11.08 -36.73
CA VAL A 174 -12.61 10.46 -37.50
C VAL A 174 -12.04 11.49 -38.46
#